data_AF-A0A9Q3GFD5-F1
#
_entry.id   AF-A0A9Q3GFD5-F1
#
_cell.length_a   1.000
_cell.length_b   1.000
_cell.length_c   1.000
_cell.angle_alpha   90.00
_cell.angle_beta   90.00
_cell.angle_gamma   90.00
#
_symmetry.space_group_name_H-M   'P 1'
#
loop_
_entity.id
_entity.type
_entity.pdbx_description
1 polymer ?
#
loop_
_entity_poly.entity_id
_entity_poly.type
_entity_poly.pdbx_seq_one_letter_code
_entity_poly.pdbx_strand_id
1 'polypeptide(L)'
;MYVIRKIGHNEIVEVTTPALITWHDGKSRFCRDFGALDSYTKAERYPRPRIPHSLDKLSTAKYITKMDCMKGFHQNRVEPNSVKLLRSQNYFHMGIY
;
A
#
# COMPACT_ATOMS: atom_id res chain seq x y z
N MET A 1 0.52 24.83 8.52
CA MET A 1 0.19 23.44 8.13
C MET A 1 -0.35 22.75 9.38
N TYR A 2 -1.65 22.46 9.44
CA TYR A 2 -2.28 21.93 10.66
C TYR A 2 -1.90 20.45 10.83
N VAL A 3 -1.12 20.15 11.87
CA VAL A 3 -0.86 18.76 12.28
C VAL A 3 -2.09 18.29 13.04
N ILE A 4 -2.87 17.41 12.41
CA ILE A 4 -4.18 16.96 12.91
C ILE A 4 -4.03 16.14 14.21
N ARG A 5 -2.88 15.48 14.45
CA ARG A 5 -2.52 14.88 15.75
C ARG A 5 -1.07 14.40 15.77
N LYS A 6 -0.29 14.76 16.80
CA LYS A 6 0.98 14.09 17.13
C LYS A 6 0.69 13.00 18.16
N ILE A 7 0.94 11.74 17.81
CA ILE A 7 0.78 10.60 18.72
C ILE A 7 1.90 10.67 19.76
N GLY A 8 1.55 10.68 21.05
CA GLY A 8 2.53 10.72 22.14
C GLY A 8 3.28 9.39 22.23
N HIS A 9 4.53 9.43 22.73
CA HIS A 9 5.39 8.25 22.91
C HIS A 9 4.77 7.14 23.80
N ASN A 10 3.67 7.43 24.52
CA ASN A 10 3.00 6.50 25.46
C ASN A 10 1.53 6.21 25.12
N GLU A 11 1.07 6.48 23.89
CA GLU A 11 -0.27 6.07 23.49
C GLU A 11 -0.27 4.57 23.15
N ILE A 12 -1.02 3.76 23.91
CA ILE A 12 -1.18 2.33 23.63
C ILE A 12 -1.94 2.21 22.30
N VAL A 13 -1.26 1.73 21.26
CA VAL A 13 -1.85 1.50 19.94
C VAL A 13 -2.00 -0.01 19.75
N GLU A 14 -3.20 -0.48 19.40
CA GLU A 14 -3.47 -1.92 19.20
C GLU A 14 -2.56 -2.55 18.14
N VAL A 15 -2.31 -1.83 17.04
CA VAL A 15 -1.49 -2.28 15.92
C VAL A 15 -0.69 -1.09 15.39
N THR A 16 0.62 -1.27 15.20
CA THR A 16 1.49 -0.30 14.53
C THR A 16 2.34 -1.02 13.50
N THR A 17 2.34 -0.53 12.26
CA THR A 17 3.20 -1.05 11.20
C THR A 17 4.53 -0.31 11.21
N PRO A 18 5.68 -1.00 11.29
CA PRO A 18 6.98 -0.37 11.14
C PRO A 18 7.13 0.20 9.71
N ALA A 19 7.93 1.25 9.59
CA ALA A 19 8.23 1.89 8.32
C ALA A 19 9.73 1.94 8.07
N LEU A 20 10.11 1.67 6.83
CA LEU A 20 11.47 1.66 6.33
C LEU A 20 11.59 2.76 5.28
N ILE A 21 12.72 3.46 5.28
CA ILE A 21 13.07 4.39 4.20
C ILE A 21 14.03 3.65 3.29
N THR A 22 13.59 3.38 2.05
CA THR A 22 14.44 2.77 1.04
C THR A 22 14.96 3.85 0.10
N TRP A 23 16.23 3.80 -0.26
CA TRP A 23 16.84 4.75 -1.19
C TRP A 23 17.05 4.08 -2.55
N HIS A 24 16.53 4.68 -3.62
CA HIS A 24 16.66 4.15 -4.98
C HIS A 24 16.58 5.28 -6.00
N ASP A 25 17.45 5.26 -7.03
CA ASP A 25 17.51 6.28 -8.10
C ASP A 25 17.54 7.73 -7.59
N GLY A 26 18.30 8.01 -6.53
CA GLY A 26 18.41 9.35 -5.95
C GLY A 26 17.14 9.85 -5.24
N LYS A 27 16.17 8.97 -4.98
CA LYS A 27 14.94 9.28 -4.24
C LYS A 27 14.78 8.34 -3.05
N SER A 28 14.31 8.90 -1.93
CA SER A 28 13.82 8.10 -0.81
C SER A 28 12.37 7.66 -1.07
N ARG A 29 12.05 6.42 -0.69
CA ARG A 29 10.71 5.87 -0.71
C ARG A 29 10.34 5.41 0.69
N PHE A 30 9.19 5.87 1.17
CA PHE A 30 8.61 5.41 2.41
C PHE A 30 7.91 4.07 2.19
N CYS A 31 8.44 3.01 2.76
CA CYS A 31 7.94 1.65 2.64
C CYS A 31 7.41 1.17 3.99
N ARG A 32 6.11 0.90 4.08
CA ARG A 32 5.53 0.24 5.26
C ARG A 32 5.79 -1.25 5.17
N ASP A 33 6.27 -1.84 6.25
CA ASP A 33 6.48 -3.28 6.34
C ASP A 33 5.21 -3.96 6.85
N PHE A 34 4.42 -4.48 5.91
CA PHE A 34 3.17 -5.18 6.19
C PHE A 34 3.37 -6.66 6.52
N GLY A 35 4.59 -7.20 6.64
CA GLY A 35 4.80 -8.63 6.82
C GLY A 35 4.06 -9.23 8.02
N ALA A 36 4.05 -8.51 9.15
CA ALA A 36 3.25 -8.91 10.31
C ALA A 36 1.74 -8.80 10.04
N LEU A 37 1.29 -7.68 9.43
CA LEU A 37 -0.12 -7.42 9.14
C LEU A 37 -0.71 -8.45 8.15
N ASP A 38 0.08 -8.88 7.17
CA ASP A 38 -0.32 -9.87 6.17
C ASP A 38 -0.62 -11.23 6.80
N SER A 39 0.06 -11.59 7.90
CA SER A 39 -0.22 -12.82 8.64
C SER A 39 -1.55 -12.80 9.41
N TYR A 40 -2.00 -11.61 9.82
CA TYR A 40 -3.29 -11.42 10.50
C TYR A 40 -4.45 -11.16 9.52
N THR A 41 -4.15 -10.87 8.26
CA THR A 41 -5.15 -10.51 7.26
C THR A 41 -5.54 -11.72 6.44
N LYS A 42 -6.85 -11.90 6.21
CA LYS A 42 -7.33 -12.96 5.31
C LYS A 42 -6.97 -12.60 3.87
N ALA A 43 -6.16 -13.44 3.23
CA ALA A 43 -5.83 -13.28 1.82
C ALA A 43 -7.09 -13.31 0.95
N GLU A 44 -7.35 -12.22 0.22
CA GLU A 44 -8.43 -12.14 -0.75
C GLU A 44 -8.03 -12.88 -2.03
N ARG A 45 -8.79 -13.92 -2.38
CA ARG A 45 -8.63 -14.65 -3.65
C ARG A 45 -9.70 -14.20 -4.63
N TYR A 46 -9.53 -13.00 -5.19
CA TYR A 46 -10.32 -12.60 -6.34
C TYR A 46 -9.98 -13.52 -7.52
N PRO A 47 -10.97 -14.04 -8.28
CA PRO A 47 -10.72 -14.93 -9.40
C PRO A 47 -10.00 -14.15 -10.52
N ARG A 48 -8.67 -14.21 -10.51
CA ARG A 48 -7.87 -13.68 -11.61
C ARG A 48 -7.88 -14.70 -12.74
N PRO A 49 -8.27 -14.30 -13.97
CA PRO A 49 -8.23 -15.21 -15.10
C PRO A 49 -6.80 -15.68 -15.34
N ARG A 50 -6.65 -16.95 -15.75
CA ARG A 50 -5.34 -17.47 -16.14
C ARG A 50 -4.85 -16.72 -17.37
N ILE A 51 -3.54 -16.46 -17.43
CA ILE A 51 -2.91 -15.70 -18.51
C ILE A 51 -3.30 -16.23 -19.91
N PRO A 52 -3.28 -17.54 -20.20
CA PRO A 52 -3.63 -18.03 -21.54
C PRO A 52 -5.06 -17.68 -21.95
N HIS A 53 -6.02 -17.82 -21.03
CA HIS A 53 -7.43 -17.51 -21.33
C HIS A 53 -7.66 -16.01 -21.61
N SER A 54 -6.89 -15.13 -20.97
CA SER A 54 -6.91 -13.70 -21.26
C SER A 54 -6.29 -13.39 -22.62
N LEU A 55 -5.21 -14.10 -22.99
CA LEU A 55 -4.51 -13.92 -24.26
C LEU A 55 -5.33 -14.45 -25.46
N ASP A 56 -6.05 -15.56 -25.31
CA ASP A 56 -6.95 -16.09 -26.36
C ASP A 56 -8.04 -15.09 -26.75
N LYS A 57 -8.52 -14.29 -25.78
CA LYS A 57 -9.50 -13.23 -26.05
C LYS A 57 -8.87 -12.01 -26.73
N LEU A 58 -7.58 -11.78 -26.50
CA LEU A 58 -6.81 -10.70 -27.13
C LEU A 58 -6.35 -11.06 -28.55
N SER A 59 -6.15 -12.35 -28.85
CA SER A 59 -5.61 -12.80 -30.14
C SER A 59 -6.54 -12.54 -31.32
N THR A 60 -7.84 -12.40 -31.08
CA THR A 60 -8.84 -12.08 -32.11
C THR A 60 -9.06 -10.57 -32.31
N ALA A 61 -8.40 -9.72 -31.52
CA ALA A 61 -8.59 -8.27 -31.56
C ALA A 61 -7.81 -7.62 -32.72
N LYS A 62 -8.47 -6.70 -33.44
CA LYS A 62 -7.85 -5.91 -34.52
C LYS A 62 -6.92 -4.81 -34.00
N TYR A 63 -7.21 -4.26 -32.82
CA TYR A 63 -6.43 -3.23 -32.14
C TYR A 63 -6.39 -3.52 -30.65
N ILE A 64 -5.24 -3.29 -30.02
CA ILE A 64 -5.05 -3.50 -28.58
C ILE A 64 -4.58 -2.17 -27.97
N THR A 65 -5.31 -1.70 -26.95
CA THR A 65 -4.93 -0.53 -26.16
C THR A 65 -4.61 -0.97 -24.74
N LYS A 66 -3.46 -0.53 -24.21
CA LYS A 66 -3.03 -0.80 -22.84
C LYS A 66 -3.15 0.48 -22.02
N MET A 67 -3.80 0.39 -20.86
CA MET A 67 -3.83 1.43 -19.85
C MET A 67 -3.14 0.92 -18.59
N ASP A 68 -2.37 1.80 -17.93
CA ASP A 68 -1.69 1.48 -16.67
C ASP A 68 -2.23 2.35 -15.53
N CYS A 69 -2.54 1.71 -14.40
CA CYS A 69 -3.05 2.34 -13.19
C CYS A 69 -1.94 2.41 -12.12
N MET A 70 -0.85 3.10 -12.42
CA MET A 70 0.37 3.13 -11.60
C MET A 70 0.15 3.61 -10.14
N LYS A 71 -0.91 4.40 -9.90
CA LYS A 71 -1.32 4.87 -8.55
C LYS A 71 -2.69 4.32 -8.11
N GLY A 72 -3.18 3.24 -8.72
CA GLY A 72 -4.52 2.71 -8.47
C GLY A 72 -4.79 2.39 -7.00
N PHE A 73 -3.79 1.86 -6.29
CA PHE A 73 -3.91 1.59 -4.85
C PHE A 73 -4.14 2.83 -3.99
N HIS A 74 -3.67 4.01 -4.41
CA HIS A 74 -3.88 5.27 -3.68
C HIS A 74 -5.25 5.90 -3.97
N GLN A 75 -5.94 5.43 -5.01
CA GLN A 75 -7.27 5.92 -5.39
C GLN A 75 -8.39 5.11 -4.70
N ASN A 76 -8.11 3.85 -4.37
CA ASN A 76 -9.05 2.99 -3.65
C ASN A 76 -9.22 3.44 -2.21
N ARG A 77 -10.48 3.57 -1.77
CA ARG A 77 -10.80 3.91 -0.38
C ARG A 77 -10.64 2.69 0.50
N VAL A 78 -10.02 2.91 1.66
CA VAL A 78 -9.92 1.90 2.72
C VAL A 78 -11.19 1.95 3.57
N GLU A 79 -11.67 0.79 3.99
CA GLU A 79 -12.80 0.67 4.89
C GLU A 79 -12.48 1.37 6.24
N PRO A 80 -13.39 2.18 6.82
CA PRO A 80 -13.06 3.03 7.96
C PRO A 80 -12.52 2.30 9.19
N ASN A 81 -13.05 1.11 9.50
CA ASN A 81 -12.58 0.33 10.65
C ASN A 81 -11.19 -0.27 10.42
N SER A 82 -10.80 -0.46 9.16
CA SER A 82 -9.51 -1.01 8.74
C SER A 82 -8.40 0.06 8.67
N VAL A 83 -8.75 1.35 8.68
CA VAL A 83 -7.77 2.46 8.66
C VAL A 83 -6.79 2.37 9.84
N LYS A 84 -7.24 1.85 11.00
CA LYS A 84 -6.40 1.67 12.18
C LYS A 84 -5.22 0.71 11.94
N LEU A 85 -5.37 -0.26 11.05
CA LEU A 85 -4.34 -1.24 10.70
C LEU A 85 -3.22 -0.65 9.83
N LEU A 86 -3.52 0.43 9.10
CA LEU A 86 -2.57 1.13 8.25
C LEU A 86 -1.83 2.24 8.99
N ARG A 87 -2.05 2.39 10.29
CA ARG A 87 -1.41 3.39 11.14
C ARG A 87 0.06 3.01 11.35
N SER A 88 0.95 3.83 10.81
CA SER A 88 2.37 3.80 11.18
C SER A 88 2.61 4.80 12.31
N GLN A 89 3.32 4.40 13.38
CA GLN A 89 3.91 5.38 14.28
C GLN A 89 4.96 6.15 13.48
N ASN A 90 4.89 7.47 13.56
CA ASN A 90 5.90 8.35 13.01
C ASN A 90 7.21 8.11 13.76
N TYR A 91 8.06 7.20 13.27
CA TYR A 91 9.50 7.41 13.33
C TYR A 91 9.82 8.53 12.33
N PHE A 92 9.48 9.77 12.69
CA PHE A 92 10.23 10.93 12.22
C PHE A 92 11.58 10.85 12.94
N HIS A 93 12.45 9.94 12.48
CA HIS A 93 13.84 10.02 12.85
C HIS A 93 14.42 11.17 12.03
N MET A 94 14.62 12.29 12.71
CA MET A 94 15.59 13.37 12.44
C MET A 94 16.08 13.47 10.97
N GLY A 95 15.65 14.50 10.26
CA GLY A 95 16.52 15.13 9.24
C GLY A 95 16.48 14.57 7.81
N ILE A 96 15.27 14.44 7.24
CA ILE A 96 15.07 14.75 5.82
C ILE A 96 13.80 15.63 5.80
N TYR A 97 13.85 16.94 5.96
CA TYR A 97 14.85 17.96 5.67
C TYR A 97 15.46 18.60 6.92
#